data_AF-A0A961BP48-F1
#
_entry.id   AF-A0A961BP48-F1
#
_cell.length_a   1.000
_cell.length_b   1.000
_cell.length_c   1.000
_cell.angle_alpha   90.00
_cell.angle_beta   90.00
_cell.angle_gamma   90.00
#
_symmetry.space_group_name_H-M   'P 1'
#
loop_
_entity.id
_entity.type
_entity.pdbx_description
1 polymer ?
#
loop_
_entity_poly.entity_id
_entity_poly.type
_entity_poly.pdbx_seq_one_letter_code
_entity_poly.pdbx_strand_id
1 'polypeptide(L)'
;MNAPLFFAAMMGLVLLFGVLMFWQESKRMRHREAIYGVEDSIVWVWESLGEDKLGLTKGDVRRILEWELHYLQQPHLWKDEGNAVVGSEASAAYVQQRALDTGHPYEPGQIFAVLDHQATYLEAIGAVAAPVISDDDAASGST
;
A
#
# COMPACT_ATOMS: atom_id res chain seq x y z
N MET A 1 -47.83 32.46 17.40
CA MET A 1 -46.59 31.93 16.80
C MET A 1 -46.16 30.72 17.62
N ASN A 2 -46.11 29.54 17.00
CA ASN A 2 -45.84 28.29 17.71
C ASN A 2 -44.34 28.14 17.97
N ALA A 3 -43.83 28.89 18.96
CA ALA A 3 -42.44 28.83 19.41
C ALA A 3 -41.88 27.39 19.57
N PRO A 4 -42.62 26.40 20.12
CA PRO A 4 -42.09 25.04 20.22
C PRO A 4 -41.94 24.33 18.86
N LEU A 5 -42.83 24.61 17.89
CA LEU A 5 -42.73 24.05 16.54
C LEU A 5 -41.54 24.65 15.77
N PHE A 6 -41.28 25.94 15.96
CA PHE A 6 -40.11 26.60 15.37
C PHE A 6 -38.80 26.03 15.92
N PHE A 7 -38.72 25.81 17.23
CA PHE A 7 -37.55 25.22 17.86
C PHE A 7 -37.29 23.77 17.40
N ALA A 8 -38.35 22.96 17.30
CA ALA A 8 -38.25 21.59 16.80
C ALA A 8 -37.79 21.55 15.34
N ALA A 9 -38.31 22.45 14.49
CA ALA A 9 -37.88 22.55 13.10
C ALA A 9 -36.40 22.96 12.99
N MET A 10 -35.96 23.92 13.79
CA MET A 10 -34.56 24.37 13.80
C MET A 10 -33.62 23.25 14.29
N MET A 11 -33.99 22.53 15.35
CA MET A 11 -33.22 21.39 15.85
C MET A 11 -33.10 20.28 14.79
N GLY A 12 -34.21 19.95 14.12
CA GLY A 12 -34.22 18.97 13.04
C GLY A 12 -33.29 19.36 11.89
N LEU A 13 -33.27 20.66 11.53
CA LEU A 13 -32.36 21.18 10.52
C LEU A 13 -30.88 21.03 10.93
N VAL A 14 -30.53 21.40 12.17
CA VAL A 14 -29.15 21.26 12.67
C VAL A 14 -28.72 19.81 12.71
N LEU A 15 -29.58 18.89 13.16
CA LEU A 15 -29.28 17.46 13.18
C LEU A 15 -29.11 16.89 11.78
N LEU A 16 -29.98 17.28 10.83
CA LEU A 16 -29.86 16.88 9.43
C LEU A 16 -28.53 17.34 8.84
N PHE A 17 -28.16 18.62 9.05
CA PHE A 17 -26.88 19.14 8.60
C PHE A 17 -25.70 18.44 9.28
N GLY A 18 -25.80 18.14 10.58
CA GLY A 18 -24.78 17.40 11.32
C GLY A 18 -24.55 15.99 10.76
N VAL A 19 -25.63 15.26 10.46
CA VAL A 19 -25.56 13.92 9.84
C VAL A 19 -24.96 14.00 8.43
N LEU A 20 -25.37 14.99 7.63
CA LEU A 20 -24.83 15.18 6.28
C LEU A 20 -23.35 15.56 6.30
N MET A 21 -22.93 16.45 7.20
CA MET A 21 -21.52 16.82 7.38
C MET A 21 -20.69 15.63 7.88
N PHE A 22 -21.21 14.87 8.85
CA PHE A 22 -20.53 13.68 9.37
C PHE A 22 -20.40 12.59 8.30
N TRP A 23 -21.44 12.39 7.48
CA TRP A 23 -21.40 11.48 6.34
C TRP A 23 -20.40 11.93 5.27
N GLN A 24 -20.39 13.23 4.96
CA GLN A 24 -19.47 13.80 3.99
C GLN A 24 -18.01 13.74 4.49
N GLU A 25 -17.78 13.99 5.78
CA GLU A 25 -16.46 13.92 6.40
C GLU A 25 -15.98 12.47 6.55
N SER A 26 -16.87 11.53 6.88
CA SER A 26 -16.58 10.10 6.85
C SER A 26 -16.21 9.62 5.43
N LYS A 27 -16.89 10.15 4.40
CA LYS A 27 -16.56 9.88 3.00
C LYS A 27 -15.25 10.56 2.57
N ARG A 28 -14.91 11.73 3.12
CA ARG A 28 -13.61 12.40 2.92
C ARG A 28 -12.46 11.69 3.63
N MET A 29 -12.71 11.05 4.77
CA MET A 29 -11.69 10.25 5.45
C MET A 29 -11.37 8.93 4.73
N ARG A 30 -12.20 8.47 3.77
CA ARG A 30 -11.80 7.46 2.77
C ARG A 30 -10.82 8.00 1.71
N HIS A 31 -10.48 9.28 1.75
CA HIS A 31 -9.40 9.91 0.97
C HIS A 31 -8.32 10.50 1.89
N ARG A 32 -8.17 9.99 3.13
CA ARG A 32 -6.83 10.05 3.72
C ARG A 32 -5.96 9.23 2.80
N GLU A 33 -5.01 9.88 2.13
CA GLU A 33 -3.79 9.25 1.64
C GLU A 33 -3.44 8.15 2.64
N ALA A 34 -3.53 6.89 2.24
CA ALA A 34 -3.17 5.78 3.10
C ALA A 34 -1.68 5.94 3.37
N ILE A 35 -1.33 6.57 4.50
CA ILE A 35 0.05 6.84 4.85
C ILE A 35 0.69 5.49 5.05
N TYR A 36 1.60 5.12 4.15
CA TYR A 36 2.37 3.90 4.28
C TYR A 36 3.25 3.99 5.53
N GLY A 37 2.83 3.28 6.58
CA GLY A 37 3.64 3.04 7.77
C GLY A 37 4.49 1.79 7.57
N VAL A 38 5.82 1.97 7.48
CA VAL A 38 6.77 0.85 7.35
C VAL A 38 6.60 -0.11 8.53
N GLU A 39 6.43 0.41 9.75
CA GLU A 39 6.22 -0.38 10.96
C GLU A 39 4.98 -1.27 10.89
N ASP A 40 3.87 -0.73 10.40
CA ASP A 40 2.61 -1.47 10.26
C ASP A 40 2.72 -2.54 9.17
N SER A 41 3.38 -2.21 8.05
CA SER A 41 3.67 -3.17 6.98
C SER A 41 4.53 -4.33 7.47
N ILE A 42 5.52 -4.08 8.34
CA ILE A 42 6.37 -5.13 8.92
C ILE A 42 5.54 -6.08 9.76
N VAL A 43 4.63 -5.55 10.60
CA VAL A 43 3.74 -6.41 11.42
C VAL A 43 2.85 -7.25 10.52
N TRP A 44 2.21 -6.62 9.53
CA TRP A 44 1.32 -7.30 8.61
C TRP A 44 2.01 -8.41 7.83
N VAL A 45 3.14 -8.10 7.18
CA VAL A 45 3.90 -9.07 6.39
C VAL A 45 4.46 -10.17 7.28
N TRP A 46 5.01 -9.79 8.46
CA TRP A 46 5.48 -10.78 9.42
C TRP A 46 4.39 -11.75 9.82
N GLU A 47 3.17 -11.29 10.11
CA GLU A 47 2.05 -12.16 10.46
C GLU A 47 1.60 -13.02 9.27
N SER A 48 1.57 -12.43 8.07
CA SER A 48 1.08 -13.09 6.84
C SER A 48 1.96 -14.24 6.34
N LEU A 49 3.26 -14.24 6.64
CA LEU A 49 4.21 -15.30 6.24
C LEU A 49 3.94 -16.71 6.83
N GLY A 50 2.92 -16.88 7.69
CA GLY A 50 2.55 -18.19 8.27
C GLY A 50 3.59 -18.75 9.26
N GLU A 51 3.47 -19.99 9.73
CA GLU A 51 4.30 -20.48 10.84
C GLU A 51 5.76 -20.78 10.47
N ASP A 52 6.04 -21.15 9.22
CA ASP A 52 7.39 -21.53 8.76
C ASP A 52 8.33 -20.32 8.61
N LYS A 53 7.77 -19.11 8.36
CA LYS A 53 8.49 -17.83 8.15
C LYS A 53 9.69 -17.90 7.19
N LEU A 54 9.87 -19.01 6.47
CA LEU A 54 11.01 -19.30 5.59
C LEU A 54 12.38 -19.13 6.28
N GLY A 55 12.44 -19.33 7.60
CA GLY A 55 13.65 -19.06 8.39
C GLY A 55 14.04 -17.58 8.52
N LEU A 56 13.17 -16.65 8.11
CA LEU A 56 13.35 -15.21 8.28
C LEU A 56 13.03 -14.78 9.71
N THR A 57 13.71 -13.74 10.17
CA THR A 57 13.32 -13.00 11.37
C THR A 57 12.50 -11.78 11.01
N LYS A 58 11.77 -11.21 11.99
CA LYS A 58 11.08 -9.93 11.81
C LYS A 58 12.03 -8.79 11.43
N GLY A 59 13.29 -8.87 11.85
CA GLY A 59 14.34 -7.93 11.45
C GLY A 59 14.74 -8.08 9.99
N ASP A 60 14.72 -9.29 9.45
CA ASP A 60 14.98 -9.54 8.03
C ASP A 60 13.85 -9.02 7.15
N VAL A 61 12.60 -9.23 7.55
CA VAL A 61 11.42 -8.63 6.89
C VAL A 61 11.55 -7.11 6.85
N ARG A 62 11.84 -6.47 7.98
CA ARG A 62 12.11 -5.03 8.03
C ARG A 62 13.17 -4.61 7.01
N ARG A 63 14.30 -5.30 7.00
CA ARG A 63 15.43 -4.95 6.13
C ARG A 63 15.08 -5.06 4.65
N ILE A 64 14.36 -6.13 4.26
CA ILE A 64 13.86 -6.32 2.89
C ILE A 64 12.93 -5.16 2.49
N LEU A 65 11.94 -4.83 3.33
CA LEU A 65 10.98 -3.75 3.08
C LEU A 65 11.67 -2.38 3.00
N GLU A 66 12.66 -2.12 3.85
CA GLU A 66 13.44 -0.88 3.83
C GLU A 66 14.24 -0.72 2.52
N TRP A 67 14.83 -1.81 2.01
CA TRP A 67 15.57 -1.77 0.75
C TRP A 67 14.67 -1.60 -0.46
N GLU A 68 13.49 -2.24 -0.48
CA GLU A 68 12.52 -1.96 -1.54
C GLU A 68 12.07 -0.50 -1.48
N LEU A 69 11.73 0.02 -0.30
CA LEU A 69 11.33 1.43 -0.18
C LEU A 69 12.43 2.35 -0.71
N HIS A 70 13.70 2.03 -0.42
CA HIS A 70 14.83 2.76 -0.94
C HIS A 70 14.92 2.66 -2.48
N TYR A 71 14.63 1.51 -3.09
CA TYR A 71 14.54 1.38 -4.56
C TYR A 71 13.45 2.29 -5.13
N LEU A 72 12.24 2.25 -4.57
CA LEU A 72 11.11 3.05 -5.00
C LEU A 72 11.40 4.56 -4.88
N GLN A 73 12.15 4.97 -3.86
CA GLN A 73 12.57 6.37 -3.62
C GLN A 73 13.69 6.86 -4.55
N GLN A 74 14.25 6.00 -5.40
CA GLN A 74 15.35 6.34 -6.30
C GLN A 74 14.91 6.27 -7.76
N PRO A 75 14.31 7.35 -8.32
CA PRO A 75 13.79 7.37 -9.68
C PRO A 75 14.76 6.90 -10.75
N HIS A 76 16.06 7.17 -10.59
CA HIS A 76 17.07 6.73 -11.54
C HIS A 76 17.19 5.21 -11.70
N LEU A 77 16.62 4.42 -10.78
CA LEU A 77 16.62 2.95 -10.83
C LEU A 77 15.44 2.35 -11.60
N TRP A 78 14.37 3.11 -11.84
CA TRP A 78 13.13 2.60 -12.47
C TRP A 78 12.53 3.55 -13.51
N LYS A 79 13.08 4.76 -13.70
CA LYS A 79 12.52 5.77 -14.60
C LYS A 79 12.47 5.31 -16.07
N ASP A 80 13.41 4.46 -16.48
CA ASP A 80 13.43 3.91 -17.84
C ASP A 80 12.28 2.91 -18.08
N GLU A 81 11.72 2.35 -17.00
CA GLU A 81 10.55 1.46 -16.99
C GLU A 81 9.23 2.25 -16.81
N GLY A 82 9.31 3.57 -16.67
CA GLY A 82 8.17 4.49 -16.58
C GLY A 82 7.67 4.71 -15.16
N ASN A 83 7.30 3.64 -14.44
CA ASN A 83 6.75 3.73 -13.09
C ASN A 83 7.44 2.76 -12.13
N ALA A 84 7.56 3.17 -10.87
CA ALA A 84 8.00 2.29 -9.81
C ALA A 84 6.93 1.23 -9.53
N VAL A 85 7.28 -0.05 -9.66
CA VAL A 85 6.39 -1.17 -9.38
C VAL A 85 6.87 -1.90 -8.13
N VAL A 86 6.00 -1.94 -7.12
CA VAL A 86 6.22 -2.69 -5.87
C VAL A 86 6.22 -4.19 -6.19
N GLY A 87 7.17 -4.93 -5.63
CA GLY A 87 7.30 -6.38 -5.85
C GLY A 87 7.76 -6.76 -7.26
N SER A 88 8.21 -5.80 -8.07
CA SER A 88 8.77 -6.11 -9.40
C SER A 88 10.04 -6.94 -9.29
N GLU A 89 10.37 -7.66 -10.37
CA GLU A 89 11.63 -8.40 -10.49
C GLU A 89 12.84 -7.47 -10.31
N ALA A 90 12.79 -6.26 -10.85
CA ALA A 90 13.85 -5.25 -10.68
C ALA A 90 14.01 -4.81 -9.21
N SER A 91 12.90 -4.59 -8.50
CA SER A 91 12.91 -4.32 -7.05
C SER A 91 13.51 -5.49 -6.27
N ALA A 92 13.06 -6.71 -6.53
CA ALA A 92 13.56 -7.92 -5.86
C ALA A 92 15.07 -8.15 -6.11
N ALA A 93 15.54 -7.94 -7.35
CA ALA A 93 16.94 -8.02 -7.69
C ALA A 93 17.78 -6.94 -6.96
N TYR A 94 17.26 -5.72 -6.86
CA TYR A 94 17.90 -4.66 -6.10
C TYR A 94 18.02 -5.02 -4.61
N VAL A 95 16.93 -5.49 -4.00
CA VAL A 95 16.91 -5.96 -2.61
C VAL A 95 17.93 -7.08 -2.42
N GLN A 96 17.97 -8.07 -3.32
CA GLN A 96 18.90 -9.19 -3.24
C GLN A 96 20.36 -8.72 -3.29
N GLN A 97 20.68 -7.80 -4.20
CA GLN A 97 22.04 -7.26 -4.30
C GLN A 97 22.43 -6.54 -3.00
N ARG A 98 21.54 -5.71 -2.44
CA ARG A 98 21.79 -5.03 -1.15
C ARG A 98 21.94 -6.01 0.01
N ALA A 99 21.18 -7.10 -0.02
CA ALA A 99 21.26 -8.16 0.97
C ALA A 99 22.64 -8.83 0.94
N LEU A 100 23.15 -9.16 -0.25
CA LEU A 100 24.48 -9.71 -0.44
C LEU A 100 25.58 -8.74 0.00
N ASP A 101 25.50 -7.47 -0.40
CA ASP A 101 26.49 -6.44 -0.07
C ASP A 101 26.62 -6.19 1.45
N THR A 102 25.54 -6.43 2.20
CA THR A 102 25.48 -6.22 3.65
C THR A 102 25.66 -7.50 4.47
N GLY A 103 25.91 -8.65 3.82
CA GLY A 103 26.17 -9.93 4.49
C GLY A 103 24.92 -10.68 4.94
N HIS A 104 23.78 -10.43 4.29
CA HIS A 104 22.50 -11.08 4.55
C HIS A 104 22.01 -11.81 3.28
N PRO A 105 22.55 -13.00 2.96
CA PRO A 105 22.23 -13.69 1.72
C PRO A 105 20.83 -14.34 1.80
N TYR A 106 19.80 -13.58 1.47
CA TYR A 106 18.45 -14.10 1.34
C TYR A 106 18.26 -14.85 0.03
N GLU A 107 17.51 -15.94 0.09
CA GLU A 107 17.07 -16.68 -1.08
C GLU A 107 16.02 -15.86 -1.86
N PRO A 108 15.96 -15.97 -3.20
CA PRO A 108 14.97 -15.26 -4.00
C PRO A 108 13.54 -15.50 -3.50
N GLY A 109 13.19 -16.74 -3.14
CA GLY A 109 11.86 -17.08 -2.63
C GLY A 109 11.51 -16.39 -1.30
N GLN A 110 12.50 -16.10 -0.45
CA GLN A 110 12.29 -15.34 0.80
C GLN A 110 11.95 -13.88 0.50
N ILE A 111 12.67 -13.28 -0.46
CA ILE A 111 12.43 -11.89 -0.87
C ILE A 111 11.05 -11.76 -1.50
N PHE A 112 10.73 -12.58 -2.50
CA PHE A 112 9.43 -12.53 -3.18
C PHE A 112 8.26 -12.78 -2.22
N ALA A 113 8.39 -13.72 -1.27
CA ALA A 113 7.33 -13.93 -0.28
C ALA A 113 7.05 -12.68 0.58
N VAL A 114 8.09 -11.93 0.96
CA VAL A 114 7.93 -10.66 1.70
C VAL A 114 7.27 -9.60 0.82
N LEU A 115 7.72 -9.44 -0.42
CA LEU A 115 7.21 -8.41 -1.33
C LEU A 115 5.77 -8.69 -1.78
N ASP A 116 5.39 -9.95 -2.01
CA ASP A 116 4.00 -10.34 -2.35
C ASP A 116 3.02 -9.99 -1.22
N HIS A 117 3.41 -10.25 0.03
CA HIS A 117 2.59 -9.86 1.19
C HIS A 117 2.53 -8.36 1.39
N GLN A 118 3.58 -7.63 1.04
CA GLN A 118 3.56 -6.16 1.04
C GLN A 118 2.65 -5.62 -0.05
N ALA A 119 2.66 -6.17 -1.26
CA ALA A 119 1.73 -5.80 -2.32
C ALA A 119 0.27 -6.00 -1.85
N THR A 120 -0.01 -7.13 -1.19
CA THR A 120 -1.32 -7.41 -0.59
C THR A 120 -1.69 -6.39 0.50
N TYR A 121 -0.73 -6.00 1.36
CA TYR A 121 -0.93 -4.97 2.37
C TYR A 121 -1.27 -3.61 1.75
N LEU A 122 -0.50 -3.20 0.74
CA LEU A 122 -0.72 -1.94 0.04
C LEU A 122 -2.08 -1.92 -0.66
N GLU A 123 -2.51 -3.04 -1.24
CA GLU A 123 -3.85 -3.18 -1.80
C GLU A 123 -4.93 -3.02 -0.72
N ALA A 124 -4.75 -3.67 0.44
CA ALA A 124 -5.70 -3.62 1.55
C ALA A 124 -5.91 -2.20 2.11
N ILE A 125 -4.85 -1.37 2.12
CA ILE A 125 -4.93 0.03 2.55
C ILE A 125 -5.28 1.00 1.41
N GLY A 126 -5.39 0.51 0.17
CA GLY A 126 -5.66 1.34 -1.01
C GLY A 126 -4.49 2.25 -1.42
N ALA A 127 -3.25 1.85 -1.11
CA ALA A 127 -2.02 2.57 -1.44
C ALA A 127 -1.40 2.19 -2.79
N VAL A 128 -2.00 1.26 -3.54
CA VAL A 128 -1.64 0.93 -4.92
C VAL A 128 -2.76 1.31 -5.88
N ALA A 129 -2.39 1.91 -7.02
CA ALA A 129 -3.31 2.05 -8.15
C ALA A 129 -3.39 0.71 -8.89
N ALA A 130 -4.50 0.49 -9.61
CA ALA A 130 -4.62 -0.65 -10.52
C ALA A 130 -3.43 -0.69 -11.49
N PRO A 131 -2.96 -1.89 -11.90
CA PRO A 131 -1.85 -2.01 -12.83
C PRO A 131 -2.11 -1.16 -14.07
N VAL A 132 -1.09 -0.41 -14.50
CA VAL A 132 -1.16 0.32 -15.76
C VAL A 132 -1.16 -0.73 -16.87
N ILE A 133 -2.32 -0.95 -17.48
CA ILE A 133 -2.41 -1.71 -18.74
C ILE A 133 -1.71 -0.83 -19.77
N SER A 134 -0.52 -1.22 -20.19
CA SER A 134 0.18 -0.58 -21.30
C SER A 134 -0.65 -0.74 -22.56
N ASP A 135 -0.83 0.34 -23.34
CA ASP A 135 -1.63 0.36 -24.56
C ASP A 135 -1.19 -0.65 -25.64
N ASP A 136 -0.05 -1.33 -25.46
CA ASP A 136 0.46 -2.39 -26.33
C ASP A 136 -0.38 -3.67 -26.30
N ASP A 137 -1.12 -3.96 -25.21
CA ASP A 137 -2.01 -5.12 -25.14
C ASP A 137 -3.36 -4.90 -25.86
N ALA A 138 -3.74 -3.63 -26.12
CA ALA A 138 -4.97 -3.30 -26.83
C ALA A 138 -4.88 -3.58 -28.35
N ALA A 139 -3.66 -3.72 -28.89
CA ALA A 139 -3.44 -3.95 -30.33
C ALA A 139 -3.38 -5.44 -30.73
N SER A 140 -3.29 -6.37 -29.76
CA SER A 140 -3.20 -7.82 -30.02
C SER A 140 -4.57 -8.52 -30.16
N GLY A 141 -5.67 -7.80 -29.90
CA GLY A 141 -7.03 -8.36 -29.88
C GLY A 141 -7.82 -8.31 -31.20
N SER A 142 -7.22 -7.90 -32.33
CA SER A 142 -7.92 -7.92 -33.63
C SER A 142 -7.13 -8.64 -34.72
N THR A 143 -7.18 -9.97 -34.71
CA THR A 143 -6.99 -10.79 -35.92
C THR A 143 -8.10 -11.82 -36.00
#